data_AF-A0A2N6NLH6-F1
#
_entry.id   AF-A0A2N6NLH6-F1
#
_cell.length_a   1.000
_cell.length_b   1.000
_cell.length_c   1.000
_cell.angle_alpha   90.00
_cell.angle_beta   90.00
_cell.angle_gamma   90.00
#
_symmetry.space_group_name_H-M   'P 1'
#
loop_
_entity.id
_entity.type
_entity.pdbx_description
1 polymer ?
#
loop_
_entity_poly.entity_id
_entity_poly.type
_entity_poly.pdbx_seq_one_letter_code
_entity_poly.pdbx_strand_id
1 'polypeptide(L)'
;MSSRKRSAPERAARSNSASNANPTRSPDENQSVSDTTEKRHQEQSPRRMFYVHFGSFFPIWPSRTPPPPSQPLESPHSEVRVLRDILSKKEEELKALREANDEIERKLKSCRENDHRTQQCIESLKERQLEESSSLRDEIKGYQINIKSSTKIIEKLEAKCAEQTVQLSKAYSNAVSSWAQDVSRDMPDDVVRSTISSFFQGDFFSWCADMCAPEIDWSKDHEKILNVCNLVNQAHHYRSGPAHLLFAHAAPDGYSSLVLLQAALAKSLVDTFLRNAYFLVDNGTVLQNIESTFAEKSLKESINWRVNTVRNLEKTISLDADLIEVHLNRFLSTFGFLTQELDKTARDDLANLFTRFSQNALKLWQTPTLINILDMAEMAHCPFRVNDSYMECEPAVASALGERLNDRPIGVVIRPCIVSQPISDSGEQIPPVVWSKALVWVSGESDPYDME
;
A
#
# COMPACT_ATOMS: atom_id res chain seq x y z
N MET A 1 -7.17 -17.95 -61.09
CA MET A 1 -5.83 -17.65 -61.67
C MET A 1 -5.18 -16.56 -60.84
N SER A 2 -3.84 -16.51 -60.76
CA SER A 2 -3.04 -15.61 -59.90
C SER A 2 -3.23 -15.84 -58.38
N SER A 3 -2.25 -16.08 -57.49
CA SER A 3 -0.77 -16.00 -57.42
C SER A 3 -0.23 -14.78 -56.64
N ARG A 4 0.86 -15.03 -55.87
CA ARG A 4 1.69 -14.09 -55.06
C ARG A 4 1.12 -13.76 -53.66
N LYS A 5 1.93 -13.49 -52.62
CA LYS A 5 3.42 -13.51 -52.49
C LYS A 5 3.86 -13.79 -51.03
N ARG A 6 5.17 -14.08 -50.85
CA ARG A 6 5.85 -14.19 -49.55
C ARG A 6 6.13 -12.81 -48.93
N SER A 7 6.27 -12.76 -47.60
CA SER A 7 7.30 -11.96 -46.90
C SER A 7 7.53 -12.44 -45.46
N ALA A 8 8.79 -12.72 -45.11
CA ALA A 8 9.30 -12.71 -43.73
C ALA A 8 10.10 -11.41 -43.52
N PRO A 9 10.48 -11.06 -42.29
CA PRO A 9 11.81 -11.44 -41.77
C PRO A 9 11.71 -12.08 -40.35
N GLU A 10 12.70 -12.75 -39.73
CA GLU A 10 14.11 -12.39 -39.46
C GLU A 10 14.29 -11.13 -38.58
N ARG A 11 15.12 -11.09 -37.51
CA ARG A 11 15.89 -12.17 -36.84
C ARG A 11 16.45 -11.68 -35.47
N ALA A 12 16.43 -12.56 -34.46
CA ALA A 12 17.34 -12.57 -33.29
C ALA A 12 17.28 -11.35 -32.30
N ALA A 13 17.89 -11.39 -31.10
CA ALA A 13 18.71 -12.43 -30.46
C ALA A 13 18.69 -12.33 -28.91
N ARG A 14 18.89 -13.48 -28.22
CA ARG A 14 19.71 -13.71 -26.97
C ARG A 14 19.45 -12.82 -25.72
N SER A 15 19.65 -13.26 -24.47
CA SER A 15 20.11 -14.52 -23.85
C SER A 15 19.61 -14.53 -22.40
N ASN A 16 19.02 -15.62 -21.88
CA ASN A 16 19.66 -16.76 -21.21
C ASN A 16 20.45 -16.45 -19.91
N SER A 17 20.15 -17.25 -18.87
CA SER A 17 20.88 -17.47 -17.60
C SER A 17 20.86 -16.31 -16.59
N ALA A 18 20.36 -16.37 -15.33
CA ALA A 18 19.99 -17.42 -14.34
C ALA A 18 20.98 -17.56 -13.15
N SER A 19 20.42 -18.06 -12.04
CA SER A 19 21.06 -18.59 -10.81
C SER A 19 21.45 -17.63 -9.65
N ASN A 20 20.77 -17.86 -8.51
CA ASN A 20 21.32 -18.15 -7.16
C ASN A 20 21.67 -17.05 -6.13
N ALA A 21 21.21 -17.36 -4.91
CA ALA A 21 21.84 -17.24 -3.58
C ALA A 21 21.70 -15.95 -2.72
N ASN A 22 20.85 -16.10 -1.69
CA ASN A 22 20.97 -15.56 -0.31
C ASN A 22 22.41 -15.69 0.28
N PRO A 23 22.83 -14.94 1.35
CA PRO A 23 22.03 -14.77 2.58
C PRO A 23 22.17 -13.50 3.47
N THR A 24 21.10 -13.27 4.24
CA THR A 24 21.02 -12.94 5.68
C THR A 24 22.19 -12.23 6.41
N ARG A 25 21.95 -10.99 6.90
CA ARG A 25 22.16 -10.63 8.34
C ARG A 25 21.60 -9.26 8.75
N SER A 26 20.86 -9.26 9.87
CA SER A 26 20.68 -8.13 10.81
C SER A 26 21.77 -8.22 11.91
N PRO A 27 21.82 -7.38 12.98
CA PRO A 27 20.99 -6.23 13.36
C PRO A 27 21.87 -4.95 13.53
N ASP A 28 21.64 -3.90 14.35
CA ASP A 28 20.69 -3.61 15.44
C ASP A 28 20.55 -2.09 15.70
N GLU A 29 19.58 -1.65 16.53
CA GLU A 29 19.51 -0.29 17.09
C GLU A 29 19.16 -0.30 18.60
N ASN A 30 19.96 0.39 19.42
CA ASN A 30 19.93 0.27 20.90
C ASN A 30 19.17 1.40 21.62
N GLN A 31 18.51 1.04 22.72
CA GLN A 31 17.83 1.99 23.62
C GLN A 31 18.83 2.70 24.56
N SER A 32 19.08 3.98 24.25
CA SER A 32 18.82 5.17 25.10
C SER A 32 18.89 5.11 26.65
N VAL A 33 19.31 6.23 27.26
CA VAL A 33 19.13 6.65 28.70
C VAL A 33 20.05 5.91 29.70
N SER A 34 20.76 6.55 30.65
CA SER A 34 21.13 7.97 30.93
C SER A 34 22.47 7.98 31.75
N ASP A 35 23.19 9.08 32.03
CA ASP A 35 22.83 10.18 32.95
C ASP A 35 23.77 11.41 32.82
N THR A 36 23.27 12.56 33.28
CA THR A 36 24.03 13.78 33.65
C THR A 36 24.87 13.54 34.93
N THR A 37 25.98 14.23 35.27
CA THR A 37 26.33 15.68 35.23
C THR A 37 27.84 15.81 35.61
N GLU A 38 28.58 16.95 35.58
CA GLU A 38 28.26 18.36 35.27
C GLU A 38 29.35 19.08 34.42
N LYS A 39 30.33 19.79 35.03
CA LYS A 39 31.17 20.79 34.33
C LYS A 39 32.59 20.93 34.91
N ARG A 40 33.57 21.14 34.00
CA ARG A 40 34.75 22.06 34.06
C ARG A 40 35.72 21.97 35.27
N HIS A 41 37.03 22.24 35.18
CA HIS A 41 37.88 22.94 34.20
C HIS A 41 39.33 22.38 34.28
N GLN A 42 40.16 22.66 33.27
CA GLN A 42 41.65 22.66 33.29
C GLN A 42 42.37 21.33 33.66
N GLU A 43 43.62 21.05 33.28
CA GLU A 43 44.46 21.29 32.10
C GLU A 43 45.83 20.66 32.43
N GLN A 44 46.55 20.16 31.42
CA GLN A 44 48.02 19.99 31.37
C GLN A 44 48.76 19.17 32.46
N SER A 45 49.03 17.90 32.15
CA SER A 45 50.36 17.24 32.33
C SER A 45 50.35 15.80 31.79
N PRO A 46 51.50 15.12 31.56
CA PRO A 46 52.89 15.53 31.81
C PRO A 46 53.81 15.52 30.56
N ARG A 47 54.98 16.18 30.67
CA ARG A 47 56.16 15.89 29.81
C ARG A 47 57.16 15.02 30.57
N ARG A 48 57.75 14.02 29.91
CA ARG A 48 58.89 13.24 30.45
C ARG A 48 60.23 13.93 30.16
N MET A 49 61.21 13.60 30.99
CA MET A 49 62.59 14.10 30.92
C MET A 49 63.32 13.63 29.65
N PHE A 50 64.33 14.38 29.24
CA PHE A 50 65.67 13.82 29.01
C PHE A 50 66.75 14.83 29.44
N TYR A 51 67.86 14.33 29.97
CA TYR A 51 69.05 15.09 30.40
C TYR A 51 70.08 15.16 29.27
N VAL A 52 70.85 16.25 29.17
CA VAL A 52 72.35 16.29 29.12
C VAL A 52 72.80 17.71 29.51
N HIS A 53 73.86 17.82 30.33
CA HIS A 53 74.61 19.06 30.57
C HIS A 53 75.92 19.06 29.76
N PHE A 54 76.38 20.22 29.29
CA PHE A 54 77.61 20.90 29.77
C PHE A 54 77.85 22.22 29.01
N GLY A 55 78.34 23.25 29.70
CA GLY A 55 78.63 24.58 29.11
C GLY A 55 78.80 25.65 30.18
N SER A 56 80.05 25.95 30.55
CA SER A 56 80.42 26.71 31.75
C SER A 56 80.76 28.17 31.50
N PHE A 57 80.45 29.05 32.46
CA PHE A 57 81.15 30.32 32.67
C PHE A 57 81.48 30.52 34.16
N PHE A 58 82.69 31.01 34.45
CA PHE A 58 83.14 31.47 35.77
C PHE A 58 82.80 32.97 35.95
N PRO A 59 82.79 33.46 37.21
CA PRO A 59 83.99 34.19 37.67
C PRO A 59 84.53 33.69 39.02
N ILE A 60 85.77 34.08 39.33
CA ILE A 60 86.55 33.60 40.48
C ILE A 60 86.58 34.68 41.58
N TRP A 61 86.47 34.26 42.85
CA TRP A 61 86.72 35.08 44.04
C TRP A 61 88.16 34.89 44.55
N PRO A 62 88.79 35.92 45.16
CA PRO A 62 90.21 35.88 45.54
C PRO A 62 90.51 35.00 46.76
N SER A 63 91.79 34.64 46.91
CA SER A 63 92.30 33.57 47.79
C SER A 63 92.71 34.02 49.20
N ARG A 64 92.91 33.03 50.09
CA ARG A 64 93.37 33.21 51.47
C ARG A 64 94.89 33.46 51.59
N THR A 65 95.24 34.04 52.74
CA THR A 65 96.57 34.24 53.35
C THR A 65 97.57 33.06 53.27
N PRO A 66 98.87 33.33 53.01
CA PRO A 66 100.02 32.48 53.38
C PRO A 66 100.73 32.95 54.68
N PRO A 67 101.51 32.10 55.39
CA PRO A 67 102.27 32.47 56.61
C PRO A 67 103.83 32.35 56.41
N PRO A 68 104.73 32.07 57.40
CA PRO A 68 106.05 32.74 57.59
C PRO A 68 107.26 31.95 56.98
N PRO A 69 108.58 32.34 57.07
CA PRO A 69 109.29 33.04 58.18
C PRO A 69 110.36 34.11 57.74
N SER A 70 111.56 34.15 58.37
CA SER A 70 112.38 35.37 58.57
C SER A 70 113.83 35.38 57.98
N GLN A 71 114.29 36.56 57.49
CA GLN A 71 115.71 37.01 57.28
C GLN A 71 116.57 36.28 56.19
N PRO A 72 117.75 36.78 55.72
CA PRO A 72 117.99 38.07 55.02
C PRO A 72 118.92 38.00 53.73
N LEU A 73 118.93 39.08 52.91
CA LEU A 73 119.90 39.57 51.87
C LEU A 73 120.34 38.76 50.59
N GLU A 74 120.09 39.40 49.43
CA GLU A 74 120.90 39.62 48.17
C GLU A 74 121.55 38.54 47.23
N SER A 75 121.33 38.76 45.90
CA SER A 75 122.29 38.74 44.74
C SER A 75 122.06 37.75 43.54
N PRO A 76 122.22 38.13 42.23
CA PRO A 76 121.83 37.31 41.05
C PRO A 76 122.85 37.14 39.87
N HIS A 77 122.57 36.23 38.91
CA HIS A 77 122.88 36.30 37.44
C HIS A 77 122.57 34.96 36.70
N SER A 78 121.64 34.89 35.70
CA SER A 78 121.36 33.61 34.97
C SER A 78 120.55 33.65 33.63
N GLU A 79 120.59 34.71 32.83
CA GLU A 79 119.56 34.97 31.80
C GLU A 79 119.55 34.06 30.54
N VAL A 80 120.68 33.47 30.11
CA VAL A 80 120.80 32.90 28.74
C VAL A 80 119.99 31.61 28.50
N ARG A 81 119.63 30.83 29.53
CA ARG A 81 118.74 29.66 29.34
C ARG A 81 117.33 30.07 28.90
N VAL A 82 116.84 31.19 29.44
CA VAL A 82 115.43 31.60 29.37
C VAL A 82 114.93 31.72 27.92
N LEU A 83 115.76 32.22 27.00
CA LEU A 83 115.35 32.45 25.62
C LEU A 83 115.16 31.17 24.78
N ARG A 84 115.86 30.07 25.09
CA ARG A 84 115.67 28.80 24.37
C ARG A 84 114.41 28.09 24.82
N ASP A 85 114.15 28.10 26.12
CA ASP A 85 112.94 27.52 26.71
C ASP A 85 111.69 28.29 26.23
N ILE A 86 111.79 29.62 26.08
CA ILE A 86 110.74 30.45 25.45
C ILE A 86 110.46 30.03 24.01
N LEU A 87 111.47 29.76 23.18
CA LEU A 87 111.26 29.36 21.77
C LEU A 87 110.61 27.98 21.66
N SER A 88 111.09 26.98 22.41
CA SER A 88 110.47 25.65 22.44
C SER A 88 109.01 25.73 22.89
N LYS A 89 108.74 26.49 23.96
CA LYS A 89 107.38 26.73 24.46
C LYS A 89 106.51 27.46 23.44
N LYS A 90 107.05 28.39 22.65
CA LYS A 90 106.30 29.11 21.60
C LYS A 90 105.97 28.21 20.40
N GLU A 91 106.82 27.23 20.08
CA GLU A 91 106.53 26.23 19.06
C GLU A 91 105.48 25.21 19.53
N GLU A 92 105.53 24.79 20.81
CA GLU A 92 104.48 24.00 21.46
C GLU A 92 103.14 24.75 21.52
N GLU A 93 103.14 26.04 21.91
CA GLU A 93 101.95 26.90 21.88
C GLU A 93 101.39 27.03 20.46
N LEU A 94 102.24 27.17 19.43
CA LEU A 94 101.81 27.21 18.03
C LEU A 94 101.21 25.88 17.54
N LYS A 95 101.76 24.75 17.99
CA LYS A 95 101.24 23.41 17.68
C LYS A 95 99.88 23.20 18.37
N ALA A 96 99.77 23.54 19.65
CA ALA A 96 98.51 23.47 20.39
C ALA A 96 97.43 24.40 19.80
N LEU A 97 97.80 25.59 19.31
CA LEU A 97 96.88 26.49 18.61
C LEU A 97 96.40 25.91 17.27
N ARG A 98 97.26 25.20 16.52
CA ARG A 98 96.84 24.49 15.29
C ARG A 98 95.89 23.34 15.62
N GLU A 99 96.24 22.48 16.57
CA GLU A 99 95.40 21.36 17.01
C GLU A 99 94.03 21.84 17.54
N ALA A 100 94.00 22.98 18.25
CA ALA A 100 92.78 23.64 18.67
C ALA A 100 91.97 24.25 17.51
N ASN A 101 92.62 24.83 16.50
CA ASN A 101 91.95 25.34 15.31
C ASN A 101 91.33 24.19 14.48
N ASP A 102 92.06 23.10 14.27
CA ASP A 102 91.57 21.90 13.58
C ASP A 102 90.37 21.27 14.32
N GLU A 103 90.37 21.33 15.66
CA GLU A 103 89.24 20.93 16.52
C GLU A 103 88.04 21.87 16.38
N ILE A 104 88.27 23.19 16.30
CA ILE A 104 87.22 24.19 16.03
C ILE A 104 86.63 23.99 14.64
N GLU A 105 87.45 23.79 13.60
CA GLU A 105 86.97 23.57 12.23
C GLU A 105 86.18 22.26 12.09
N ARG A 106 86.62 21.17 12.72
CA ARG A 106 85.85 19.91 12.77
C ARG A 106 84.52 20.08 13.51
N LYS A 107 84.48 20.80 14.63
CA LYS A 107 83.24 21.14 15.34
C LYS A 107 82.31 22.04 14.51
N LEU A 108 82.86 23.05 13.83
CA LEU A 108 82.11 23.99 13.01
C LEU A 108 81.52 23.31 11.77
N LYS A 109 82.27 22.40 11.13
CA LYS A 109 81.75 21.54 10.06
C LYS A 109 80.62 20.62 10.56
N SER A 110 80.81 19.91 11.66
CA SER A 110 79.78 19.05 12.27
C SER A 110 78.52 19.85 12.66
N CYS A 111 78.69 21.07 13.17
CA CYS A 111 77.60 21.99 13.47
C CYS A 111 76.81 22.35 12.20
N ARG A 112 77.48 22.76 11.11
CA ARG A 112 76.83 23.05 9.81
C ARG A 112 76.10 21.84 9.22
N GLU A 113 76.67 20.64 9.34
CA GLU A 113 76.03 19.41 8.86
C GLU A 113 74.75 19.07 9.65
N ASN A 114 74.75 19.27 10.97
CA ASN A 114 73.57 19.08 11.81
C ASN A 114 72.52 20.19 11.62
N ASP A 115 72.95 21.44 11.42
CA ASP A 115 72.07 22.57 11.11
C ASP A 115 71.35 22.34 9.78
N HIS A 116 72.07 21.93 8.73
CA HIS A 116 71.47 21.59 7.44
C HIS A 116 70.49 20.41 7.50
N ARG A 117 70.79 19.36 8.28
CA ARG A 117 69.84 18.25 8.54
C ARG A 117 68.59 18.73 9.30
N THR A 118 68.76 19.66 10.23
CA THR A 118 67.65 20.23 11.01
C THR A 118 66.77 21.11 10.12
N GLN A 119 67.37 21.91 9.23
CA GLN A 119 66.69 22.69 8.20
C GLN A 119 65.80 21.79 7.30
N GLN A 120 66.37 20.71 6.74
CA GLN A 120 65.64 19.73 5.91
C GLN A 120 64.51 19.03 6.68
N CYS A 121 64.72 18.71 7.96
CA CYS A 121 63.70 18.14 8.83
C CYS A 121 62.53 19.12 9.08
N ILE A 122 62.84 20.41 9.30
CA ILE A 122 61.83 21.46 9.47
C ILE A 122 61.05 21.69 8.17
N GLU A 123 61.70 21.65 7.01
CA GLU A 123 61.05 21.85 5.70
C GLU A 123 60.10 20.68 5.36
N SER A 124 60.56 19.43 5.50
CA SER A 124 59.71 18.23 5.29
C SER A 124 58.57 18.08 6.31
N LEU A 125 58.74 18.59 7.55
CA LEU A 125 57.64 18.67 8.51
C LEU A 125 56.60 19.74 8.13
N LYS A 126 57.03 20.90 7.63
CA LYS A 126 56.12 21.95 7.12
C LYS A 126 55.32 21.48 5.91
N GLU A 127 55.97 20.77 5.00
CA GLU A 127 55.33 20.19 3.80
C GLU A 127 54.22 19.20 4.20
N ARG A 128 54.55 18.20 5.04
CA ARG A 128 53.54 17.25 5.56
C ARG A 128 52.41 17.94 6.32
N GLN A 129 52.71 18.95 7.13
CA GLN A 129 51.69 19.72 7.85
C GLN A 129 50.78 20.50 6.88
N LEU A 130 51.31 20.99 5.75
CA LEU A 130 50.52 21.66 4.72
C LEU A 130 49.60 20.68 3.98
N GLU A 131 50.11 19.48 3.65
CA GLU A 131 49.34 18.39 3.04
C GLU A 131 48.19 17.92 3.95
N GLU A 132 48.49 17.58 5.21
CA GLU A 132 47.52 17.15 6.22
C GLU A 132 46.45 18.24 6.45
N SER A 133 46.89 19.50 6.57
CA SER A 133 45.99 20.66 6.68
C SER A 133 45.14 20.86 5.43
N SER A 134 45.59 20.45 4.24
CA SER A 134 44.78 20.47 3.02
C SER A 134 43.76 19.34 2.99
N SER A 135 44.19 18.11 3.29
CA SER A 135 43.33 16.93 3.38
C SER A 135 42.15 17.19 4.32
N LEU A 136 42.42 17.67 5.53
CA LEU A 136 41.37 18.00 6.52
C LEU A 136 40.44 19.14 6.04
N ARG A 137 40.95 20.13 5.29
CA ARG A 137 40.09 21.17 4.69
C ARG A 137 39.13 20.59 3.64
N ASP A 138 39.58 19.64 2.85
CA ASP A 138 38.77 19.03 1.79
C ASP A 138 37.79 17.99 2.34
N GLU A 139 38.18 17.26 3.39
CA GLU A 139 37.27 16.39 4.17
C GLU A 139 36.15 17.20 4.85
N ILE A 140 36.47 18.33 5.48
CA ILE A 140 35.48 19.26 6.06
C ILE A 140 34.51 19.79 4.99
N LYS A 141 34.98 20.11 3.76
CA LYS A 141 34.09 20.47 2.64
C LYS A 141 33.17 19.30 2.27
N GLY A 142 33.71 18.08 2.22
CA GLY A 142 32.93 16.85 1.97
C GLY A 142 31.80 16.67 2.98
N TYR A 143 32.09 16.76 4.28
CA TYR A 143 31.07 16.71 5.33
C TYR A 143 30.05 17.85 5.22
N GLN A 144 30.47 19.09 4.91
CA GLN A 144 29.54 20.21 4.69
C GLN A 144 28.62 20.01 3.47
N ILE A 145 29.09 19.35 2.41
CA ILE A 145 28.27 18.98 1.24
C ILE A 145 27.27 17.90 1.63
N ASN A 146 27.71 16.85 2.33
CA ASN A 146 26.86 15.75 2.77
C ASN A 146 25.78 16.21 3.76
N ILE A 147 26.11 17.07 4.73
CA ILE A 147 25.10 17.65 5.64
C ILE A 147 24.03 18.41 4.85
N LYS A 148 24.44 19.26 3.89
CA LYS A 148 23.51 20.02 3.04
C LYS A 148 22.66 19.14 2.11
N SER A 149 23.11 17.94 1.73
CA SER A 149 22.27 17.00 0.98
C SER A 149 21.29 16.26 1.89
N SER A 150 21.74 15.80 3.07
CA SER A 150 20.89 15.15 4.07
C SER A 150 19.76 16.04 4.58
N THR A 151 20.03 17.33 4.89
CA THR A 151 18.97 18.27 5.29
C THR A 151 17.88 18.38 4.22
N LYS A 152 18.24 18.47 2.94
CA LYS A 152 17.28 18.50 1.82
C LYS A 152 16.52 17.20 1.57
N ILE A 153 17.01 16.08 2.11
CA ILE A 153 16.28 14.80 2.09
C ILE A 153 15.29 14.78 3.26
N ILE A 154 15.69 15.23 4.44
CA ILE A 154 14.83 15.36 5.63
C ILE A 154 13.66 16.31 5.33
N GLU A 155 13.91 17.53 4.84
CA GLU A 155 12.89 18.52 4.45
C GLU A 155 11.82 17.92 3.49
N LYS A 156 12.23 17.08 2.55
CA LYS A 156 11.33 16.40 1.60
C LYS A 156 10.54 15.26 2.24
N LEU A 157 11.14 14.52 3.16
CA LEU A 157 10.45 13.45 3.90
C LEU A 157 9.44 14.04 4.89
N GLU A 158 9.79 15.10 5.60
CA GLU A 158 8.89 15.83 6.50
C GLU A 158 7.68 16.39 5.74
N ALA A 159 7.90 17.04 4.60
CA ALA A 159 6.82 17.54 3.74
C ALA A 159 5.89 16.40 3.28
N LYS A 160 6.44 15.24 2.88
CA LYS A 160 5.65 14.07 2.48
C LYS A 160 4.90 13.45 3.66
N CYS A 161 5.51 13.35 4.84
CA CYS A 161 4.86 12.87 6.06
C CYS A 161 3.69 13.78 6.48
N ALA A 162 3.84 15.10 6.34
CA ALA A 162 2.77 16.06 6.58
C ALA A 162 1.62 15.87 5.57
N GLU A 163 1.92 15.76 4.28
CA GLU A 163 0.93 15.48 3.24
C GLU A 163 0.17 14.17 3.50
N GLN A 164 0.87 13.07 3.78
CA GLN A 164 0.27 11.78 4.08
C GLN A 164 -0.56 11.80 5.38
N THR A 165 -0.14 12.58 6.37
CA THR A 165 -0.92 12.78 7.61
C THR A 165 -2.23 13.53 7.32
N VAL A 166 -2.21 14.56 6.48
CA VAL A 166 -3.43 15.27 6.06
C VAL A 166 -4.37 14.36 5.25
N GLN A 167 -3.82 13.55 4.33
CA GLN A 167 -4.60 12.57 3.57
C GLN A 167 -5.25 11.52 4.48
N LEU A 168 -4.49 10.96 5.44
CA LEU A 168 -5.01 10.03 6.45
C LEU A 168 -6.06 10.67 7.36
N SER A 169 -5.84 11.91 7.84
CA SER A 169 -6.82 12.60 8.69
C SER A 169 -8.13 12.87 7.96
N LYS A 170 -8.09 13.21 6.66
CA LYS A 170 -9.31 13.33 5.84
C LYS A 170 -9.99 11.97 5.65
N ALA A 171 -9.24 10.93 5.27
CA ALA A 171 -9.80 9.60 5.07
C ALA A 171 -10.47 9.06 6.35
N TYR A 172 -9.84 9.25 7.51
CA TYR A 172 -10.39 8.86 8.81
C TYR A 172 -11.61 9.70 9.19
N SER A 173 -11.58 11.03 8.97
CA SER A 173 -12.72 11.91 9.23
C SER A 173 -13.93 11.57 8.34
N ASN A 174 -13.72 11.27 7.06
CA ASN A 174 -14.77 10.81 6.15
C ASN A 174 -15.34 9.45 6.60
N ALA A 175 -14.48 8.49 6.97
CA ALA A 175 -14.92 7.17 7.45
C ALA A 175 -15.73 7.25 8.75
N VAL A 176 -15.26 8.00 9.75
CA VAL A 176 -15.98 8.24 11.01
C VAL A 176 -17.30 8.97 10.77
N SER A 177 -17.37 9.89 9.80
CA SER A 177 -18.61 10.58 9.42
C SER A 177 -19.62 9.63 8.78
N SER A 178 -19.18 8.73 7.89
CA SER A 178 -20.04 7.67 7.33
C SER A 178 -20.56 6.75 8.43
N TRP A 179 -19.67 6.24 9.29
CA TRP A 179 -20.07 5.35 10.40
C TRP A 179 -21.04 6.03 11.38
N ALA A 180 -20.88 7.33 11.64
CA ALA A 180 -21.83 8.08 12.47
C ALA A 180 -23.21 8.23 11.80
N GLN A 181 -23.27 8.36 10.47
CA GLN A 181 -24.53 8.36 9.73
C GLN A 181 -25.16 6.95 9.69
N ASP A 182 -24.36 5.91 9.49
CA ASP A 182 -24.83 4.52 9.39
C ASP A 182 -25.31 3.96 10.72
N VAL A 183 -24.65 4.27 11.84
CA VAL A 183 -25.11 3.94 13.20
C VAL A 183 -26.37 4.73 13.59
N SER A 184 -26.66 5.85 12.92
CA SER A 184 -27.86 6.66 13.12
C SER A 184 -29.04 6.30 12.21
N ARG A 185 -28.93 5.26 11.37
CA ARG A 185 -30.02 4.77 10.50
C ARG A 185 -30.85 3.68 11.19
N ASP A 186 -32.17 3.72 11.02
CA ASP A 186 -33.11 2.71 11.53
C ASP A 186 -32.81 1.27 11.02
N MET A 187 -32.12 1.15 9.89
CA MET A 187 -31.65 -0.11 9.31
C MET A 187 -30.29 0.10 8.60
N PRO A 188 -29.16 -0.20 9.26
CA PRO A 188 -27.82 -0.08 8.69
C PRO A 188 -27.51 -1.12 7.59
N ASP A 189 -26.51 -0.85 6.75
CA ASP A 189 -26.21 -1.65 5.55
C ASP A 189 -25.82 -3.13 5.82
N ASP A 190 -25.30 -3.45 7.00
CA ASP A 190 -25.01 -4.82 7.42
C ASP A 190 -26.27 -5.58 7.86
N VAL A 191 -27.20 -4.90 8.53
CA VAL A 191 -28.54 -5.43 8.82
C VAL A 191 -29.31 -5.67 7.51
N VAL A 192 -29.16 -4.78 6.52
CA VAL A 192 -29.71 -5.00 5.17
C VAL A 192 -29.09 -6.22 4.50
N ARG A 193 -27.75 -6.31 4.43
CA ARG A 193 -27.03 -7.45 3.87
C ARG A 193 -27.47 -8.78 4.52
N SER A 194 -27.60 -8.80 5.84
CA SER A 194 -28.08 -9.98 6.60
C SER A 194 -29.55 -10.33 6.28
N THR A 195 -30.43 -9.33 6.23
CA THR A 195 -31.87 -9.52 5.96
C THR A 195 -32.10 -10.07 4.54
N ILE A 196 -31.41 -9.53 3.54
CA ILE A 196 -31.53 -10.00 2.16
C ILE A 196 -30.88 -11.39 1.99
N SER A 197 -29.71 -11.62 2.59
CA SER A 197 -29.03 -12.92 2.50
C SER A 197 -29.87 -14.03 3.14
N SER A 198 -30.43 -13.79 4.33
CA SER A 198 -31.28 -14.77 5.04
C SER A 198 -32.63 -15.04 4.34
N PHE A 199 -33.19 -14.09 3.60
CA PHE A 199 -34.34 -14.35 2.74
C PHE A 199 -34.00 -15.35 1.63
N PHE A 200 -32.93 -15.08 0.85
CA PHE A 200 -32.58 -15.93 -0.29
C PHE A 200 -31.98 -17.28 0.13
N GLN A 201 -31.08 -17.31 1.13
CA GLN A 201 -30.41 -18.53 1.59
C GLN A 201 -31.28 -19.45 2.45
N GLY A 202 -32.44 -18.97 2.90
CA GLY A 202 -33.44 -19.76 3.62
C GLY A 202 -34.50 -20.34 2.70
N ASP A 203 -35.75 -20.11 3.09
CA ASP A 203 -36.95 -20.77 2.54
C ASP A 203 -37.13 -20.56 1.02
N PHE A 204 -36.58 -19.47 0.46
CA PHE A 204 -36.64 -19.15 -0.97
C PHE A 204 -35.99 -20.25 -1.84
N PHE A 205 -34.74 -20.66 -1.56
CA PHE A 205 -34.07 -21.67 -2.37
C PHE A 205 -34.63 -23.08 -2.12
N SER A 206 -35.10 -23.38 -0.89
CA SER A 206 -35.80 -24.64 -0.61
C SER A 206 -37.07 -24.74 -1.45
N TRP A 207 -37.98 -23.76 -1.33
CA TRP A 207 -39.25 -23.75 -2.07
C TRP A 207 -39.04 -23.90 -3.58
N CYS A 208 -38.01 -23.26 -4.15
CA CYS A 208 -37.68 -23.43 -5.56
C CYS A 208 -37.21 -24.86 -5.92
N ALA A 209 -36.45 -25.53 -5.03
CA ALA A 209 -36.02 -26.92 -5.22
C ALA A 209 -37.14 -27.93 -4.96
N ASP A 210 -38.02 -27.65 -4.00
CA ASP A 210 -39.18 -28.47 -3.65
C ASP A 210 -40.29 -28.38 -4.72
N MET A 211 -40.39 -27.27 -5.47
CA MET A 211 -41.47 -26.98 -6.42
C MET A 211 -41.08 -26.85 -7.90
N CYS A 212 -39.81 -27.00 -8.29
CA CYS A 212 -39.42 -26.98 -9.71
C CYS A 212 -40.03 -28.14 -10.51
N ALA A 213 -40.51 -27.88 -11.72
CA ALA A 213 -41.05 -28.92 -12.61
C ALA A 213 -39.94 -29.93 -12.98
N PRO A 214 -40.14 -31.26 -12.89
CA PRO A 214 -39.10 -32.24 -13.18
C PRO A 214 -38.65 -32.25 -14.66
N GLU A 215 -39.54 -31.86 -15.56
CA GLU A 215 -39.31 -31.61 -16.98
C GLU A 215 -40.18 -30.42 -17.41
N ILE A 216 -39.72 -29.62 -18.38
CA ILE A 216 -40.49 -28.50 -18.94
C ILE A 216 -41.07 -28.91 -20.30
N ASP A 217 -42.39 -28.85 -20.44
CA ASP A 217 -43.04 -28.93 -21.76
C ASP A 217 -42.74 -27.64 -22.55
N TRP A 218 -41.78 -27.72 -23.48
CA TRP A 218 -41.25 -26.55 -24.17
C TRP A 218 -42.17 -26.07 -25.31
N SER A 219 -42.95 -25.02 -25.02
CA SER A 219 -43.73 -24.29 -26.01
C SER A 219 -43.00 -23.05 -26.52
N LYS A 220 -43.36 -22.58 -27.73
CA LYS A 220 -42.85 -21.32 -28.30
C LYS A 220 -43.23 -20.10 -27.47
N ASP A 221 -44.33 -20.17 -26.72
CA ASP A 221 -44.73 -19.11 -25.81
C ASP A 221 -43.90 -19.14 -24.51
N HIS A 222 -43.46 -20.30 -24.02
CA HIS A 222 -42.50 -20.42 -22.92
C HIS A 222 -41.14 -19.83 -23.30
N GLU A 223 -40.60 -20.18 -24.48
CA GLU A 223 -39.39 -19.54 -25.02
C GLU A 223 -39.55 -18.01 -25.09
N LYS A 224 -40.68 -17.53 -25.64
CA LYS A 224 -40.98 -16.11 -25.78
C LYS A 224 -41.08 -15.39 -24.44
N ILE A 225 -41.60 -16.03 -23.39
CA ILE A 225 -41.64 -15.49 -22.02
C ILE A 225 -40.22 -15.34 -21.47
N LEU A 226 -39.37 -16.36 -21.56
CA LEU A 226 -37.96 -16.27 -21.11
C LEU A 226 -37.17 -15.16 -21.83
N ASN A 227 -37.48 -14.96 -23.13
CA ASN A 227 -36.93 -13.87 -23.93
C ASN A 227 -37.41 -12.50 -23.48
N VAL A 228 -38.73 -12.28 -23.39
CA VAL A 228 -39.33 -10.98 -23.04
C VAL A 228 -39.01 -10.56 -21.61
N CYS A 229 -38.94 -11.51 -20.68
CA CYS A 229 -38.57 -11.27 -19.29
C CYS A 229 -37.05 -11.24 -19.04
N ASN A 230 -36.22 -11.42 -20.08
CA ASN A 230 -34.76 -11.49 -19.99
C ASN A 230 -34.26 -12.47 -18.90
N LEU A 231 -34.80 -13.68 -18.79
CA LEU A 231 -34.33 -14.64 -17.77
C LEU A 231 -33.05 -15.36 -18.18
N VAL A 232 -32.90 -15.66 -19.47
CA VAL A 232 -31.66 -16.16 -20.08
C VAL A 232 -30.99 -15.00 -20.82
N ASN A 233 -29.66 -15.00 -20.91
CA ASN A 233 -28.89 -14.03 -21.70
C ASN A 233 -29.29 -14.09 -23.19
N GLN A 234 -29.74 -12.98 -23.75
CA GLN A 234 -30.17 -12.88 -25.16
C GLN A 234 -29.19 -12.12 -26.06
N ALA A 235 -28.02 -11.72 -25.55
CA ALA A 235 -27.02 -11.00 -26.33
C ALA A 235 -26.46 -11.88 -27.46
N HIS A 236 -26.23 -11.28 -28.64
CA HIS A 236 -25.79 -12.02 -29.83
C HIS A 236 -24.50 -12.83 -29.56
N HIS A 237 -23.50 -12.22 -28.92
CA HIS A 237 -22.20 -12.87 -28.68
C HIS A 237 -22.32 -14.13 -27.82
N TYR A 238 -23.28 -14.16 -26.88
CA TYR A 238 -23.61 -15.35 -26.11
C TYR A 238 -24.31 -16.39 -26.97
N ARG A 239 -25.40 -16.02 -27.64
CA ARG A 239 -26.18 -16.92 -28.51
C ARG A 239 -25.38 -17.52 -29.68
N SER A 240 -24.30 -16.86 -30.11
CA SER A 240 -23.36 -17.37 -31.12
C SER A 240 -22.12 -18.04 -30.53
N GLY A 241 -22.09 -18.29 -29.22
CA GLY A 241 -20.97 -18.90 -28.50
C GLY A 241 -20.91 -20.43 -28.61
N PRO A 242 -19.86 -21.06 -28.04
CA PRO A 242 -19.73 -22.51 -27.98
C PRO A 242 -20.88 -23.14 -27.20
N ALA A 243 -21.50 -24.21 -27.72
CA ALA A 243 -22.68 -24.84 -27.13
C ALA A 243 -22.50 -25.26 -25.67
N HIS A 244 -21.30 -25.73 -25.30
CA HIS A 244 -20.93 -26.14 -23.93
C HIS A 244 -20.90 -24.97 -22.92
N LEU A 245 -20.93 -23.71 -23.37
CA LEU A 245 -21.04 -22.52 -22.52
C LEU A 245 -22.47 -21.95 -22.46
N LEU A 246 -23.41 -22.53 -23.20
CA LEU A 246 -24.80 -22.08 -23.24
C LEU A 246 -25.62 -22.76 -22.15
N PHE A 247 -26.62 -22.05 -21.63
CA PHE A 247 -27.54 -22.59 -20.64
C PHE A 247 -28.48 -23.60 -21.29
N ALA A 248 -28.28 -24.89 -21.02
CA ALA A 248 -29.14 -25.96 -21.54
C ALA A 248 -30.58 -25.80 -21.02
N HIS A 249 -31.54 -25.59 -21.92
CA HIS A 249 -32.96 -25.44 -21.56
C HIS A 249 -33.64 -26.80 -21.28
N ALA A 250 -33.15 -27.86 -21.91
CA ALA A 250 -33.64 -29.23 -21.77
C ALA A 250 -32.59 -30.13 -21.08
N ALA A 251 -31.99 -29.67 -19.99
CA ALA A 251 -31.25 -30.57 -19.11
C ALA A 251 -32.25 -31.45 -18.34
N PRO A 252 -31.93 -32.74 -18.10
CA PRO A 252 -32.79 -33.64 -17.35
C PRO A 252 -32.86 -33.27 -15.86
N ASP A 253 -33.64 -34.06 -15.11
CA ASP A 253 -33.65 -34.09 -13.64
C ASP A 253 -33.97 -32.74 -12.97
N GLY A 254 -34.79 -31.90 -13.62
CA GLY A 254 -35.25 -30.61 -13.09
C GLY A 254 -34.17 -29.52 -12.96
N TYR A 255 -32.94 -29.71 -13.46
CA TYR A 255 -31.89 -28.71 -13.26
C TYR A 255 -32.19 -27.39 -13.98
N SER A 256 -32.65 -27.45 -15.24
CA SER A 256 -33.00 -26.25 -16.01
C SER A 256 -34.18 -25.49 -15.41
N SER A 257 -35.21 -26.21 -14.93
CA SER A 257 -36.39 -25.60 -14.30
C SER A 257 -36.06 -24.99 -12.94
N LEU A 258 -35.21 -25.62 -12.12
CA LEU A 258 -34.75 -25.07 -10.85
C LEU A 258 -34.03 -23.72 -11.04
N VAL A 259 -33.04 -23.67 -11.93
CA VAL A 259 -32.27 -22.45 -12.22
C VAL A 259 -33.17 -21.34 -12.78
N LEU A 260 -34.09 -21.68 -13.68
CA LEU A 260 -35.06 -20.73 -14.26
C LEU A 260 -36.12 -20.28 -13.23
N LEU A 261 -36.60 -21.16 -12.35
CA LEU A 261 -37.60 -20.84 -11.33
C LEU A 261 -37.04 -19.89 -10.28
N GLN A 262 -35.81 -20.15 -9.81
CA GLN A 262 -35.08 -19.25 -8.92
C GLN A 262 -34.91 -17.87 -9.58
N ALA A 263 -34.44 -17.82 -10.84
CA ALA A 263 -34.29 -16.57 -11.58
C ALA A 263 -35.62 -15.83 -11.77
N ALA A 264 -36.69 -16.54 -12.17
CA ALA A 264 -38.01 -15.99 -12.39
C ALA A 264 -38.64 -15.44 -11.11
N LEU A 265 -38.53 -16.16 -9.99
CA LEU A 265 -39.08 -15.74 -8.71
C LEU A 265 -38.27 -14.58 -8.11
N ALA A 266 -36.94 -14.66 -8.12
CA ALA A 266 -36.08 -13.57 -7.65
C ALA A 266 -36.32 -12.29 -8.45
N LYS A 267 -36.36 -12.37 -9.79
CA LYS A 267 -36.65 -11.22 -10.66
C LYS A 267 -38.07 -10.70 -10.43
N SER A 268 -39.07 -11.56 -10.28
CA SER A 268 -40.46 -11.12 -10.04
C SER A 268 -40.63 -10.38 -8.71
N LEU A 269 -39.98 -10.86 -7.64
CA LEU A 269 -39.96 -10.18 -6.35
C LEU A 269 -39.23 -8.82 -6.44
N VAL A 270 -38.06 -8.79 -7.07
CA VAL A 270 -37.23 -7.58 -7.21
C VAL A 270 -37.90 -6.54 -8.11
N ASP A 271 -38.41 -6.91 -9.28
CA ASP A 271 -39.08 -5.98 -10.20
C ASP A 271 -40.40 -5.44 -9.61
N THR A 272 -41.13 -6.25 -8.83
CA THR A 272 -42.38 -5.81 -8.19
C THR A 272 -42.10 -4.86 -7.02
N PHE A 273 -41.19 -5.24 -6.12
CA PHE A 273 -41.06 -4.58 -4.81
C PHE A 273 -39.82 -3.69 -4.66
N LEU A 274 -38.76 -3.87 -5.47
CA LEU A 274 -37.51 -3.10 -5.40
C LEU A 274 -37.18 -2.28 -6.66
N ARG A 275 -37.94 -2.39 -7.76
CA ARG A 275 -37.94 -1.39 -8.84
C ARG A 275 -39.07 -0.35 -8.73
N ASN A 276 -39.99 -0.50 -7.76
CA ASN A 276 -41.06 0.47 -7.47
C ASN A 276 -41.17 0.74 -5.96
N ALA A 277 -40.92 1.97 -5.52
CA ALA A 277 -41.10 2.37 -4.11
C ALA A 277 -42.57 2.46 -3.66
N TYR A 278 -43.51 2.53 -4.61
CA TYR A 278 -44.92 2.82 -4.38
C TYR A 278 -45.80 1.62 -4.75
N PHE A 279 -45.35 0.39 -4.49
CA PHE A 279 -46.08 -0.83 -4.85
C PHE A 279 -47.37 -1.04 -4.03
N LEU A 280 -47.55 -0.34 -2.91
CA LEU A 280 -48.79 -0.34 -2.11
C LEU A 280 -49.97 0.39 -2.79
N VAL A 281 -49.80 0.94 -4.00
CA VAL A 281 -50.87 1.64 -4.73
C VAL A 281 -50.90 1.25 -6.21
N ASP A 282 -52.08 0.90 -6.71
CA ASP A 282 -52.34 0.44 -8.09
C ASP A 282 -51.76 1.37 -9.17
N ASN A 283 -51.65 2.67 -8.88
CA ASN A 283 -51.09 3.67 -9.77
C ASN A 283 -49.89 4.42 -9.17
N GLY A 284 -48.94 3.66 -8.60
CA GLY A 284 -47.67 4.20 -8.11
C GLY A 284 -46.86 5.01 -9.14
N THR A 285 -47.13 4.86 -10.45
CA THR A 285 -46.48 5.64 -11.52
C THR A 285 -46.65 7.15 -11.35
N VAL A 286 -47.78 7.62 -10.80
CA VAL A 286 -48.00 9.05 -10.52
C VAL A 286 -47.02 9.56 -9.47
N LEU A 287 -46.74 8.76 -8.44
CA LEU A 287 -45.78 9.10 -7.38
C LEU A 287 -44.34 9.02 -7.90
N GLN A 288 -44.00 8.05 -8.76
CA GLN A 288 -42.70 7.99 -9.45
C GLN A 288 -42.43 9.24 -10.31
N ASN A 289 -43.45 9.74 -11.02
CA ASN A 289 -43.33 10.95 -11.85
C ASN A 289 -43.14 12.21 -10.98
N ILE A 290 -43.81 12.28 -9.83
CA ILE A 290 -43.62 13.35 -8.84
C ILE A 290 -42.20 13.28 -8.23
N GLU A 291 -41.74 12.09 -7.86
CA GLU A 291 -40.36 11.88 -7.39
C GLU A 291 -39.34 12.35 -8.43
N SER A 292 -39.50 11.93 -9.69
CA SER A 292 -38.64 12.34 -10.80
C SER A 292 -38.57 13.87 -10.95
N THR A 293 -39.70 14.56 -10.77
CA THR A 293 -39.80 16.03 -10.80
C THR A 293 -39.08 16.71 -9.62
N PHE A 294 -38.89 16.00 -8.50
CA PHE A 294 -38.01 16.46 -7.41
C PHE A 294 -36.54 16.13 -7.71
N ALA A 295 -36.23 14.95 -8.27
CA ALA A 295 -34.87 14.53 -8.61
C ALA A 295 -34.18 15.50 -9.60
N GLU A 296 -34.91 16.06 -10.55
CA GLU A 296 -34.44 17.12 -11.47
C GLU A 296 -33.87 18.37 -10.76
N LYS A 297 -34.31 18.63 -9.50
CA LYS A 297 -33.93 19.82 -8.72
C LYS A 297 -32.99 19.49 -7.57
N SER A 298 -33.24 18.37 -6.89
CA SER A 298 -32.40 17.85 -5.81
C SER A 298 -32.72 16.38 -5.56
N LEU A 299 -31.75 15.50 -5.81
CA LEU A 299 -31.82 14.08 -5.47
C LEU A 299 -32.07 13.85 -3.97
N LYS A 300 -31.55 14.75 -3.10
CA LYS A 300 -31.78 14.70 -1.65
C LYS A 300 -33.25 14.96 -1.29
N GLU A 301 -33.86 15.99 -1.88
CA GLU A 301 -35.29 16.27 -1.65
C GLU A 301 -36.19 15.17 -2.25
N SER A 302 -35.82 14.63 -3.41
CA SER A 302 -36.47 13.48 -4.03
C SER A 302 -36.55 12.27 -3.09
N ILE A 303 -35.41 11.88 -2.50
CA ILE A 303 -35.34 10.71 -1.64
C ILE A 303 -35.95 10.98 -0.26
N ASN A 304 -35.82 12.19 0.29
CA ASN A 304 -36.55 12.60 1.49
C ASN A 304 -38.08 12.53 1.26
N TRP A 305 -38.55 12.96 0.09
CA TRP A 305 -39.96 12.87 -0.30
C TRP A 305 -40.42 11.41 -0.46
N ARG A 306 -39.64 10.57 -1.15
CA ARG A 306 -39.88 9.13 -1.30
C ARG A 306 -40.01 8.45 0.06
N VAL A 307 -39.01 8.58 0.94
CA VAL A 307 -38.99 7.97 2.28
C VAL A 307 -40.19 8.40 3.13
N ASN A 308 -40.53 9.68 3.14
CA ASN A 308 -41.68 10.17 3.89
C ASN A 308 -43.03 9.73 3.29
N THR A 309 -43.11 9.62 1.96
CA THR A 309 -44.30 9.11 1.26
C THR A 309 -44.52 7.62 1.56
N VAL A 310 -43.47 6.79 1.46
CA VAL A 310 -43.52 5.36 1.79
C VAL A 310 -43.93 5.12 3.25
N ARG A 311 -43.34 5.86 4.20
CA ARG A 311 -43.73 5.86 5.63
C ARG A 311 -45.19 6.21 5.89
N ASN A 312 -45.80 7.04 5.03
CA ASN A 312 -47.20 7.42 5.16
C ASN A 312 -48.13 6.42 4.45
N LEU A 313 -47.70 5.84 3.32
CA LEU A 313 -48.42 4.75 2.65
C LEU A 313 -48.52 3.52 3.55
N GLU A 314 -47.42 3.04 4.14
CA GLU A 314 -47.41 1.88 5.06
C GLU A 314 -48.34 2.05 6.27
N LYS A 315 -48.52 3.29 6.76
CA LYS A 315 -49.44 3.61 7.87
C LYS A 315 -50.90 3.74 7.46
N THR A 316 -51.17 3.95 6.17
CA THR A 316 -52.51 4.24 5.63
C THR A 316 -53.09 3.03 4.89
N ILE A 317 -52.24 2.22 4.28
CA ILE A 317 -52.55 1.05 3.47
C ILE A 317 -51.85 -0.13 4.13
N SER A 318 -52.64 -1.05 4.70
CA SER A 318 -52.10 -2.31 5.18
C SER A 318 -51.65 -3.17 3.99
N LEU A 319 -50.50 -3.84 4.12
CA LEU A 319 -50.10 -4.91 3.22
C LEU A 319 -51.02 -6.12 3.47
N ASP A 320 -52.10 -6.23 2.71
CA ASP A 320 -53.10 -7.28 2.83
C ASP A 320 -52.81 -8.50 1.93
N ALA A 321 -53.60 -9.55 2.12
CA ALA A 321 -53.47 -10.80 1.36
C ALA A 321 -53.94 -10.66 -0.10
N ASP A 322 -54.87 -9.76 -0.39
CA ASP A 322 -55.46 -9.61 -1.72
C ASP A 322 -54.44 -8.97 -2.70
N LEU A 323 -53.68 -7.96 -2.23
CA LEU A 323 -52.56 -7.39 -2.99
C LEU A 323 -51.46 -8.43 -3.27
N ILE A 324 -51.12 -9.24 -2.26
CA ILE A 324 -50.13 -10.33 -2.42
C ILE A 324 -50.63 -11.39 -3.42
N GLU A 325 -51.90 -11.77 -3.34
CA GLU A 325 -52.54 -12.70 -4.29
C GLU A 325 -52.54 -12.16 -5.72
N VAL A 326 -52.75 -10.86 -5.96
CA VAL A 326 -52.62 -10.27 -7.31
C VAL A 326 -51.20 -10.48 -7.88
N HIS A 327 -50.16 -10.25 -7.07
CA HIS A 327 -48.77 -10.45 -7.49
C HIS A 327 -48.41 -11.94 -7.68
N LEU A 328 -48.89 -12.81 -6.80
CA LEU A 328 -48.69 -14.26 -6.87
C LEU A 328 -49.39 -14.88 -8.09
N ASN A 329 -50.64 -14.50 -8.38
CA ASN A 329 -51.34 -14.96 -9.58
C ASN A 329 -50.69 -14.45 -10.87
N ARG A 330 -50.14 -13.23 -10.86
CA ARG A 330 -49.35 -12.70 -11.99
C ARG A 330 -48.05 -13.50 -12.20
N PHE A 331 -47.37 -13.90 -11.13
CA PHE A 331 -46.20 -14.78 -11.21
C PHE A 331 -46.58 -16.15 -11.79
N LEU A 332 -47.58 -16.82 -11.22
CA LEU A 332 -47.99 -18.17 -11.67
C LEU A 332 -48.54 -18.19 -13.11
N SER A 333 -49.29 -17.17 -13.53
CA SER A 333 -49.75 -17.06 -14.93
C SER A 333 -48.65 -16.70 -15.93
N THR A 334 -47.49 -16.24 -15.47
CA THR A 334 -46.32 -15.96 -16.33
C THR A 334 -45.32 -17.11 -16.33
N PHE A 335 -45.08 -17.75 -15.18
CA PHE A 335 -43.97 -18.69 -14.96
C PHE A 335 -44.36 -20.05 -14.40
N GLY A 336 -45.66 -20.35 -14.25
CA GLY A 336 -46.15 -21.62 -13.72
C GLY A 336 -45.76 -22.87 -14.53
N PHE A 337 -45.25 -22.70 -15.75
CA PHE A 337 -44.63 -23.78 -16.54
C PHE A 337 -43.26 -24.24 -16.00
N LEU A 338 -42.67 -23.49 -15.06
CA LEU A 338 -41.43 -23.84 -14.35
C LEU A 338 -41.70 -24.57 -13.01
N THR A 339 -42.95 -24.61 -12.56
CA THR A 339 -43.37 -25.25 -11.30
C THR A 339 -44.12 -26.56 -11.55
N GLN A 340 -43.97 -27.52 -10.65
CA GLN A 340 -44.91 -28.65 -10.58
C GLN A 340 -46.30 -28.20 -10.08
N GLU A 341 -47.28 -29.12 -10.02
CA GLU A 341 -48.63 -28.81 -9.54
C GLU A 341 -48.59 -28.29 -8.09
N LEU A 342 -49.12 -27.08 -7.89
CA LEU A 342 -49.15 -26.38 -6.61
C LEU A 342 -50.35 -26.81 -5.78
N ASP A 343 -50.07 -27.55 -4.70
CA ASP A 343 -51.05 -27.76 -3.63
C ASP A 343 -51.32 -26.45 -2.87
N LYS A 344 -52.27 -26.49 -1.90
CA LYS A 344 -52.55 -25.31 -1.08
C LYS A 344 -51.35 -24.90 -0.23
N THR A 345 -50.60 -25.86 0.31
CA THR A 345 -49.45 -25.61 1.20
C THR A 345 -48.36 -24.84 0.47
N ALA A 346 -47.90 -25.35 -0.68
CA ALA A 346 -46.88 -24.69 -1.49
C ALA A 346 -47.32 -23.32 -2.03
N ARG A 347 -48.63 -23.10 -2.24
CA ARG A 347 -49.18 -21.77 -2.56
C ARG A 347 -49.15 -20.83 -1.36
N ASP A 348 -49.59 -21.27 -0.19
CA ASP A 348 -49.57 -20.48 1.04
C ASP A 348 -48.12 -20.08 1.41
N ASP A 349 -47.14 -20.98 1.20
CA ASP A 349 -45.71 -20.71 1.36
C ASP A 349 -45.18 -19.69 0.33
N LEU A 350 -45.62 -19.77 -0.92
CA LEU A 350 -45.28 -18.77 -1.94
C LEU A 350 -45.85 -17.38 -1.58
N ALA A 351 -47.08 -17.32 -1.06
CA ALA A 351 -47.68 -16.09 -0.56
C ALA A 351 -46.89 -15.52 0.62
N ASN A 352 -46.39 -16.37 1.51
CA ASN A 352 -45.49 -16.00 2.61
C ASN A 352 -44.15 -15.44 2.11
N LEU A 353 -43.54 -16.01 1.06
CA LEU A 353 -42.34 -15.46 0.41
C LEU A 353 -42.57 -14.05 -0.15
N PHE A 354 -43.66 -13.84 -0.90
CA PHE A 354 -44.04 -12.51 -1.41
C PHE A 354 -44.31 -11.51 -0.27
N THR A 355 -44.98 -11.95 0.80
CA THR A 355 -45.29 -11.14 1.98
C THR A 355 -44.02 -10.71 2.73
N ARG A 356 -43.08 -11.64 2.99
CA ARG A 356 -41.82 -11.34 3.67
C ARG A 356 -40.91 -10.46 2.83
N PHE A 357 -40.83 -10.68 1.52
CA PHE A 357 -40.00 -9.85 0.65
C PHE A 357 -40.54 -8.42 0.53
N SER A 358 -41.85 -8.25 0.37
CA SER A 358 -42.48 -6.92 0.32
C SER A 358 -42.35 -6.16 1.65
N GLN A 359 -42.52 -6.82 2.81
CA GLN A 359 -42.23 -6.23 4.12
C GLN A 359 -40.75 -5.77 4.27
N ASN A 360 -39.80 -6.53 3.72
CA ASN A 360 -38.41 -6.11 3.68
C ASN A 360 -38.18 -4.94 2.71
N ALA A 361 -38.82 -4.96 1.54
CA ALA A 361 -38.76 -3.89 0.56
C ALA A 361 -39.32 -2.55 1.09
N LEU A 362 -40.40 -2.56 1.88
CA LEU A 362 -40.90 -1.35 2.56
C LEU A 362 -39.82 -0.72 3.44
N LYS A 363 -39.14 -1.52 4.28
CA LYS A 363 -38.05 -1.04 5.15
C LYS A 363 -36.89 -0.48 4.33
N LEU A 364 -36.51 -1.15 3.24
CA LEU A 364 -35.45 -0.69 2.33
C LEU A 364 -35.81 0.64 1.68
N TRP A 365 -37.05 0.81 1.22
CA TRP A 365 -37.59 2.07 0.73
C TRP A 365 -37.85 3.13 1.82
N GLN A 366 -37.62 2.84 3.10
CA GLN A 366 -37.56 3.87 4.15
C GLN A 366 -36.12 4.33 4.45
N THR A 367 -35.11 3.73 3.82
CA THR A 367 -33.72 4.20 3.92
C THR A 367 -33.44 5.38 2.95
N PRO A 368 -32.63 6.37 3.36
CA PRO A 368 -32.22 7.49 2.52
C PRO A 368 -31.03 7.07 1.63
N THR A 369 -31.33 6.36 0.55
CA THR A 369 -30.39 5.91 -0.50
C THR A 369 -31.13 5.74 -1.83
N LEU A 370 -30.42 5.59 -2.95
CA LEU A 370 -31.02 4.98 -4.16
C LEU A 370 -30.85 3.46 -4.11
N ILE A 371 -31.87 2.73 -4.54
CA ILE A 371 -31.80 1.27 -4.74
C ILE A 371 -31.67 1.02 -6.24
N ASN A 372 -30.51 0.49 -6.64
CA ASN A 372 -30.22 0.09 -8.01
C ASN A 372 -30.23 -1.44 -8.10
N ILE A 373 -30.84 -1.96 -9.15
CA ILE A 373 -30.91 -3.40 -9.45
C ILE A 373 -30.09 -3.67 -10.70
N LEU A 374 -29.24 -4.70 -10.67
CA LEU A 374 -28.57 -5.23 -11.86
C LEU A 374 -29.05 -6.67 -12.07
N ASP A 375 -29.84 -6.91 -13.12
CA ASP A 375 -30.23 -8.26 -13.53
C ASP A 375 -29.61 -8.62 -14.89
N MET A 376 -30.13 -9.67 -15.52
CA MET A 376 -29.65 -10.17 -16.80
C MET A 376 -29.66 -9.09 -17.89
N ALA A 377 -30.59 -8.12 -17.86
CA ALA A 377 -30.62 -7.02 -18.81
C ALA A 377 -29.42 -6.08 -18.67
N GLU A 378 -29.05 -5.70 -17.44
CA GLU A 378 -27.85 -4.89 -17.17
C GLU A 378 -26.55 -5.70 -17.32
N MET A 379 -26.59 -7.03 -17.15
CA MET A 379 -25.41 -7.90 -17.10
C MET A 379 -25.16 -8.74 -18.38
N ALA A 380 -26.00 -8.67 -19.41
CA ALA A 380 -25.92 -9.52 -20.61
C ALA A 380 -24.59 -9.46 -21.38
N HIS A 381 -23.84 -8.37 -21.22
CA HIS A 381 -22.54 -8.12 -21.86
C HIS A 381 -21.35 -8.25 -20.90
N CYS A 382 -21.58 -8.65 -19.66
CA CYS A 382 -20.54 -8.78 -18.64
C CYS A 382 -19.94 -10.20 -18.66
N PRO A 383 -18.62 -10.36 -18.84
CA PRO A 383 -17.94 -11.60 -18.50
C PRO A 383 -18.06 -11.88 -17.00
N PHE A 384 -18.18 -13.15 -16.62
CA PHE A 384 -18.02 -13.55 -15.22
C PHE A 384 -16.56 -13.42 -14.78
N ARG A 385 -16.33 -13.02 -13.54
CA ARG A 385 -15.00 -12.96 -12.93
C ARG A 385 -15.01 -13.45 -11.48
N VAL A 386 -14.02 -14.26 -11.14
CA VAL A 386 -13.78 -14.71 -9.77
C VAL A 386 -13.40 -13.49 -8.91
N ASN A 387 -13.97 -13.41 -7.71
CA ASN A 387 -13.83 -12.26 -6.79
C ASN A 387 -14.39 -10.91 -7.30
N ASP A 388 -15.28 -10.90 -8.31
CA ASP A 388 -15.98 -9.69 -8.71
C ASP A 388 -16.78 -9.07 -7.54
N SER A 389 -16.94 -7.75 -7.53
CA SER A 389 -17.61 -7.03 -6.44
C SER A 389 -19.14 -7.13 -6.48
N TYR A 390 -19.73 -7.30 -7.66
CA TYR A 390 -21.17 -7.27 -7.90
C TYR A 390 -21.77 -8.65 -8.15
N MET A 391 -20.98 -9.65 -8.55
CA MET A 391 -21.47 -11.00 -8.87
C MET A 391 -20.72 -12.14 -8.16
N GLU A 392 -21.41 -13.27 -8.03
CA GLU A 392 -20.92 -14.55 -7.51
C GLU A 392 -21.62 -15.69 -8.26
N CYS A 393 -20.97 -16.85 -8.40
CA CYS A 393 -21.59 -18.06 -8.92
C CYS A 393 -21.78 -19.10 -7.81
N GLU A 394 -22.40 -20.24 -8.12
CA GLU A 394 -22.63 -21.31 -7.15
C GLU A 394 -21.30 -21.79 -6.51
N PRO A 395 -21.20 -21.95 -5.17
CA PRO A 395 -19.97 -22.32 -4.49
C PRO A 395 -19.34 -23.64 -4.96
N ALA A 396 -20.15 -24.62 -5.39
CA ALA A 396 -19.66 -25.88 -5.94
C ALA A 396 -18.90 -25.66 -7.26
N VAL A 397 -19.50 -24.91 -8.20
CA VAL A 397 -18.89 -24.55 -9.49
C VAL A 397 -17.65 -23.67 -9.28
N ALA A 398 -17.73 -22.69 -8.38
CA ALA A 398 -16.62 -21.83 -7.99
C ALA A 398 -15.41 -22.63 -7.47
N SER A 399 -15.67 -23.63 -6.62
CA SER A 399 -14.63 -24.48 -6.01
C SER A 399 -14.03 -25.49 -7.00
N ALA A 400 -14.84 -25.99 -7.94
CA ALA A 400 -14.40 -26.99 -8.92
C ALA A 400 -13.54 -26.42 -10.06
N LEU A 401 -13.80 -25.18 -10.48
CA LEU A 401 -13.14 -24.55 -11.63
C LEU A 401 -12.23 -23.36 -11.29
N GLY A 402 -12.48 -22.65 -10.18
CA GLY A 402 -11.70 -21.49 -9.77
C GLY A 402 -11.53 -20.47 -10.91
N GLU A 403 -10.28 -20.08 -11.18
CA GLU A 403 -9.94 -19.10 -12.22
C GLU A 403 -10.33 -19.51 -13.65
N ARG A 404 -10.63 -20.80 -13.92
CA ARG A 404 -11.15 -21.27 -15.23
C ARG A 404 -12.56 -20.75 -15.54
N LEU A 405 -13.22 -20.10 -14.58
CA LEU A 405 -14.48 -19.39 -14.77
C LEU A 405 -14.31 -17.97 -15.32
N ASN A 406 -13.12 -17.38 -15.24
CA ASN A 406 -12.89 -16.01 -15.69
C ASN A 406 -13.19 -15.85 -17.18
N ASP A 407 -13.81 -14.72 -17.51
CA ASP A 407 -14.22 -14.32 -18.87
C ASP A 407 -15.21 -15.28 -19.57
N ARG A 408 -15.74 -16.30 -18.87
CA ARG A 408 -16.93 -17.06 -19.32
C ARG A 408 -18.18 -16.18 -19.34
N PRO A 409 -19.12 -16.41 -20.27
CA PRO A 409 -20.35 -15.63 -20.31
C PRO A 409 -21.35 -16.06 -19.23
N ILE A 410 -22.11 -15.09 -18.71
CA ILE A 410 -23.25 -15.32 -17.83
C ILE A 410 -24.43 -15.83 -18.67
N GLY A 411 -25.02 -16.97 -18.28
CA GLY A 411 -26.18 -17.55 -18.98
C GLY A 411 -27.53 -17.16 -18.38
N VAL A 412 -27.62 -17.09 -17.04
CA VAL A 412 -28.82 -16.72 -16.27
C VAL A 412 -28.38 -15.92 -15.04
N VAL A 413 -29.14 -14.89 -14.66
CA VAL A 413 -29.00 -14.23 -13.35
C VAL A 413 -30.04 -14.82 -12.39
N ILE A 414 -29.59 -15.76 -11.55
CA ILE A 414 -30.41 -16.54 -10.60
C ILE A 414 -30.97 -15.64 -9.49
N ARG A 415 -30.17 -14.67 -9.03
CA ARG A 415 -30.57 -13.60 -8.12
C ARG A 415 -30.00 -12.29 -8.66
N PRO A 416 -30.79 -11.23 -8.87
CA PRO A 416 -30.25 -9.91 -9.24
C PRO A 416 -29.27 -9.34 -8.21
N CYS A 417 -28.34 -8.51 -8.66
CA CYS A 417 -27.54 -7.66 -7.76
C CYS A 417 -28.44 -6.57 -7.18
N ILE A 418 -28.34 -6.33 -5.88
CA ILE A 418 -29.04 -5.26 -5.17
C ILE A 418 -27.99 -4.32 -4.61
N VAL A 419 -28.02 -3.05 -5.04
CA VAL A 419 -26.99 -2.05 -4.78
C VAL A 419 -27.62 -0.80 -4.19
N SER A 420 -27.09 -0.34 -3.06
CA SER A 420 -27.38 0.96 -2.46
C SER A 420 -26.42 2.01 -3.01
N GLN A 421 -26.92 3.19 -3.35
CA GLN A 421 -26.09 4.34 -3.73
C GLN A 421 -26.41 5.51 -2.78
N PRO A 422 -25.59 5.70 -1.71
CA PRO A 422 -25.80 6.76 -0.74
C PRO A 422 -25.70 8.16 -1.36
N ILE A 423 -26.50 9.09 -0.83
CA ILE A 423 -26.47 10.50 -1.22
C ILE A 423 -25.34 11.21 -0.47
N SER A 424 -24.58 12.05 -1.17
CA SER A 424 -23.51 12.85 -0.57
C SER A 424 -23.94 14.31 -0.40
N ASP A 425 -23.80 14.82 0.82
CA ASP A 425 -24.06 16.23 1.15
C ASP A 425 -22.90 17.16 0.72
N SER A 426 -21.71 16.62 0.46
CA SER A 426 -20.52 17.39 0.06
C SER A 426 -20.28 17.43 -1.45
N GLY A 427 -21.06 16.67 -2.23
CA GLY A 427 -20.82 16.45 -3.66
C GLY A 427 -19.67 15.47 -3.96
N GLU A 428 -18.97 14.94 -2.94
CA GLU A 428 -18.02 13.85 -3.13
C GLU A 428 -18.78 12.57 -3.50
N GLN A 429 -18.35 11.85 -4.55
CA GLN A 429 -18.99 10.58 -4.92
C GLN A 429 -18.71 9.51 -3.86
N ILE A 430 -19.75 9.12 -3.11
CA ILE A 430 -19.73 7.96 -2.22
C ILE A 430 -19.83 6.70 -3.11
N PRO A 431 -18.95 5.69 -2.95
CA PRO A 431 -19.05 4.47 -3.73
C PRO A 431 -20.35 3.71 -3.41
N PRO A 432 -20.94 3.01 -4.39
CA PRO A 432 -22.11 2.17 -4.17
C PRO A 432 -21.79 1.03 -3.19
N VAL A 433 -22.75 0.71 -2.31
CA VAL A 433 -22.68 -0.39 -1.36
C VAL A 433 -23.49 -1.57 -1.89
N VAL A 434 -22.82 -2.69 -2.16
CA VAL A 434 -23.50 -3.93 -2.58
C VAL A 434 -24.23 -4.53 -1.37
N TRP A 435 -25.55 -4.56 -1.43
CA TRP A 435 -26.43 -5.18 -0.43
C TRP A 435 -26.67 -6.67 -0.70
N SER A 436 -26.63 -7.08 -1.96
CA SER A 436 -26.58 -8.49 -2.36
C SER A 436 -25.91 -8.60 -3.72
N LYS A 437 -24.96 -9.53 -3.88
CA LYS A 437 -24.38 -9.81 -5.20
C LYS A 437 -25.40 -10.48 -6.11
N ALA A 438 -25.24 -10.33 -7.42
CA ALA A 438 -25.92 -11.18 -8.37
C ALA A 438 -25.42 -12.62 -8.21
N LEU A 439 -26.31 -13.57 -7.94
CA LEU A 439 -25.98 -14.99 -8.08
C LEU A 439 -26.19 -15.35 -9.55
N VAL A 440 -25.15 -15.80 -10.24
CA VAL A 440 -25.18 -16.03 -11.69
C VAL A 440 -24.86 -17.46 -12.07
N TRP A 441 -25.58 -17.98 -13.07
CA TRP A 441 -25.27 -19.24 -13.72
C TRP A 441 -24.19 -19.03 -14.78
N VAL A 442 -23.15 -19.86 -14.70
CA VAL A 442 -22.03 -19.94 -15.63
C VAL A 442 -21.79 -21.42 -15.88
N SER A 443 -21.54 -21.83 -17.12
CA SER A 443 -21.33 -23.25 -17.42
C SER A 443 -20.15 -23.83 -16.63
N GLY A 444 -20.37 -25.02 -16.06
CA GLY A 444 -19.35 -25.83 -15.40
C GLY A 444 -18.58 -26.77 -16.35
N GLU A 445 -18.91 -26.81 -17.65
CA GLU A 445 -18.24 -27.69 -18.60
C GLU A 445 -16.81 -27.20 -18.91
N SER A 446 -15.83 -28.10 -18.92
CA SER A 446 -14.49 -27.76 -19.44
C SER A 446 -14.56 -27.46 -20.93
N ASP A 447 -13.66 -26.64 -21.45
CA ASP A 447 -13.54 -26.53 -22.91
C ASP A 447 -13.17 -27.93 -23.46
N PRO A 448 -13.84 -28.46 -24.49
CA PRO A 448 -13.48 -29.74 -25.10
C PRO A 448 -12.05 -29.75 -25.69
N TYR A 449 -11.39 -28.59 -25.79
CA TYR A 449 -10.00 -28.44 -26.19
C TYR A 449 -9.02 -28.18 -25.01
N ASP A 450 -9.49 -28.09 -23.76
CA ASP A 450 -8.64 -28.06 -22.54
C ASP A 450 -8.05 -29.45 -22.16
N MET A 451 -8.28 -30.48 -22.99
CA MET A 451 -8.00 -31.89 -22.69
C MET A 451 -6.71 -32.42 -23.38
N GLU A 452 -5.60 -31.67 -23.30
CA GLU A 452 -4.24 -32.09 -23.70
C GLU A 452 -3.23 -32.01 -22.54
#